data_AF-A0A495VVQ8-F1
#
_entry.id   AF-A0A495VVQ8-F1
#
_cell.length_a   1.000
_cell.length_b   1.000
_cell.length_c   1.000
_cell.angle_alpha   90.00
_cell.angle_beta   90.00
_cell.angle_gamma   90.00
#
_symmetry.space_group_name_H-M   'P 1'
#
loop_
_entity.id
_entity.type
_entity.pdbx_description
1 polymer ?
#
loop_
_entity_poly.entity_id
_entity_poly.type
_entity_poly.pdbx_seq_one_letter_code
_entity_poly.pdbx_strand_id
1 'polypeptide(L)' 'MANEVSERREWLVRCATNRGEPAVCSIEVSQGVIEIFGPGDSFCFSLDGDLIDGFRTSLDEAAQRVRTDVALA' A
#
# COMPACT_ATOMS: atom_id res chain seq x y z
N MET A 1 -5.87 -22.57 -25.53
CA MET A 1 -4.85 -22.15 -24.56
C MET A 1 -5.53 -21.11 -23.69
N ALA A 2 -5.81 -21.45 -22.43
CA ALA A 2 -6.53 -20.55 -21.54
C ALA A 2 -5.68 -19.30 -21.35
N ASN A 3 -6.27 -18.15 -21.69
CA ASN A 3 -5.70 -16.85 -21.43
C ASN A 3 -5.79 -16.65 -19.92
N GLU A 4 -4.79 -17.08 -19.16
CA GLU A 4 -4.65 -16.72 -17.75
C GLU A 4 -4.33 -15.22 -17.72
N VAL A 5 -5.37 -14.42 -17.90
CA VAL A 5 -5.39 -13.04 -17.44
C VAL A 5 -5.20 -13.16 -15.94
N SER A 6 -3.97 -12.98 -15.44
CA SER A 6 -3.72 -12.78 -14.03
C SER A 6 -4.65 -11.67 -13.59
N GLU A 7 -5.78 -12.01 -12.96
CA GLU A 7 -6.85 -11.07 -12.66
C GLU A 7 -6.25 -9.97 -11.77
N ARG A 8 -6.16 -8.76 -12.30
CA ARG A 8 -5.78 -7.58 -11.51
C ARG A 8 -6.73 -7.52 -10.31
N ARG A 9 -6.16 -7.42 -9.12
CA ARG A 9 -6.93 -7.24 -7.88
C ARG A 9 -6.59 -5.88 -7.31
N GLU A 10 -7.61 -5.20 -6.80
CA GLU A 10 -7.50 -3.85 -6.28
C GLU A 10 -8.18 -3.75 -4.91
N TRP A 11 -7.52 -3.07 -3.99
CA TRP A 11 -8.02 -2.78 -2.65
C TRP A 11 -7.94 -1.27 -2.39
N LEU A 12 -9.07 -0.66 -2.05
CA LEU A 12 -9.14 0.74 -1.68
C LEU A 12 -8.79 0.94 -0.20
N VAL A 13 -7.91 1.88 0.07
CA VAL A 13 -7.41 2.20 1.42
C VAL A 13 -7.72 3.66 1.73
N ARG A 14 -8.33 3.91 2.89
CA ARG A 14 -8.51 5.28 3.39
C ARG A 14 -7.14 5.86 3.76
N CYS A 15 -6.85 7.04 3.24
CA CYS A 15 -5.61 7.74 3.48
C CYS A 15 -5.87 9.24 3.61
N ALA A 16 -4.80 10.04 3.68
CA ALA A 16 -4.88 11.48 3.63
C ALA A 16 -3.97 12.02 2.52
N THR A 17 -4.34 13.16 1.94
CA THR A 17 -3.46 13.90 1.04
C THR A 17 -2.26 14.47 1.80
N ASN A 18 -1.28 15.01 1.09
CA ASN A 18 -0.18 15.76 1.71
C ASN A 18 -0.62 17.01 2.48
N ARG A 19 -1.89 17.43 2.35
CA ARG A 19 -2.51 18.53 3.12
C ARG A 19 -3.30 18.03 4.34
N GLY A 20 -3.33 16.72 4.59
CA GLY A 20 -4.08 16.10 5.68
C GLY A 20 -5.58 15.92 5.41
N GLU A 21 -6.03 16.17 4.18
CA GLU A 21 -7.44 16.00 3.80
C GLU A 21 -7.76 14.51 3.58
N PRO A 22 -8.93 14.00 4.02
CA PRO A 22 -9.32 12.61 3.78
C PRO A 22 -9.35 12.26 2.29
N ALA A 23 -8.79 11.11 1.93
CA ALA A 23 -8.70 10.63 0.56
C ALA A 23 -8.79 9.09 0.47
N VAL A 24 -8.73 8.57 -0.76
CA VAL A 24 -8.65 7.14 -1.06
C VAL A 24 -7.41 6.87 -1.90
N CYS A 25 -6.65 5.88 -1.48
CA CYS A 25 -5.48 5.31 -2.14
C CYS A 25 -5.84 3.89 -2.62
N SER A 26 -5.07 3.30 -3.53
CA SER A 26 -5.28 1.91 -3.95
C SER A 26 -4.01 1.08 -3.79
N ILE A 27 -4.22 -0.20 -3.48
CA ILE A 27 -3.22 -1.26 -3.55
C ILE A 27 -3.67 -2.16 -4.69
N GLU A 28 -2.82 -2.35 -5.69
CA GLU A 28 -3.10 -3.19 -6.84
C GLU A 28 -2.14 -4.37 -6.87
N VAL A 29 -2.63 -5.52 -7.33
CA VAL A 29 -1.81 -6.71 -7.58
C VAL A 29 -1.99 -7.12 -9.03
N SER A 30 -0.89 -7.17 -9.77
CA SER A 30 -0.86 -7.71 -11.12
C SER A 30 0.48 -8.40 -11.38
N GLN A 31 0.45 -9.56 -12.05
CA GLN A 31 1.66 -10.30 -12.47
C GLN A 31 2.69 -10.57 -11.34
N GLY A 32 2.23 -10.74 -10.10
CA GLY A 32 3.10 -11.00 -8.94
C GLY A 32 3.76 -9.75 -8.35
N VAL A 33 3.37 -8.55 -8.80
CA VAL A 33 3.83 -7.26 -8.30
C VAL A 33 2.70 -6.59 -7.54
N ILE A 34 3.02 -5.99 -6.39
CA ILE A 34 2.12 -5.05 -5.70
C ILE A 34 2.47 -3.65 -6.17
N GLU A 35 1.48 -2.87 -6.57
CA GLU A 35 1.61 -1.44 -6.89
C GLU A 35 0.78 -0.62 -5.90
N ILE A 36 1.36 0.46 -5.39
CA ILE A 36 0.70 1.36 -4.46
C ILE A 36 0.47 2.70 -5.14
N PHE A 37 -0.79 3.13 -5.18
CA PHE A 37 -1.19 4.41 -5.74
C PHE A 37 -1.75 5.32 -4.64
N GLY A 38 -1.26 6.55 -4.61
CA GLY A 38 -1.81 7.63 -3.81
C GLY A 38 -3.11 8.17 -4.40
N PRO A 39 -3.69 9.24 -3.80
CA PRO A 39 -4.93 9.84 -4.28
C PRO A 39 -4.85 10.25 -5.75
N GLY A 40 -5.93 9.99 -6.50
CA GLY A 40 -6.03 10.30 -7.93
C GLY A 40 -5.13 9.42 -8.82
N ASP A 41 -4.97 8.15 -8.44
CA ASP A 41 -4.18 7.13 -9.16
C ASP A 41 -2.70 7.54 -9.38
N SER A 42 -2.14 8.34 -8.47
CA SER A 42 -0.73 8.72 -8.53
C SER A 42 0.15 7.57 -8.07
N PHE A 43 1.02 7.05 -8.94
CA PHE A 43 1.94 5.99 -8.56
C PHE A 43 2.89 6.46 -7.44
N CYS A 44 2.99 5.64 -6.39
CA CYS A 44 3.94 5.86 -5.29
C CYS A 44 5.17 4.95 -5.44
N PHE A 45 4.95 3.63 -5.40
CA PHE A 45 6.00 2.62 -5.51
C PHE A 45 5.40 1.24 -5.81
N SER A 46 6.27 0.30 -6.20
CA SER A 46 5.93 -1.11 -6.40
C SER A 46 6.78 -2.02 -5.51
N LEU A 47 6.28 -3.23 -5.26
CA LEU A 47 6.96 -4.28 -4.51
C LEU A 47 6.91 -5.57 -5.33
N ASP A 48 8.08 -6.03 -5.76
CA ASP A 48 8.27 -7.38 -6.27
C ASP A 48 8.26 -8.39 -5.10
N GLY A 49 8.08 -9.68 -5.41
CA GLY A 49 7.84 -10.72 -4.41
C GLY A 49 8.89 -10.81 -3.29
N ASP A 50 10.16 -10.52 -3.58
CA ASP A 50 11.28 -10.53 -2.62
C ASP A 50 11.32 -9.30 -1.70
N LEU A 51 10.64 -8.21 -2.07
CA LEU A 51 10.56 -6.96 -1.29
C LEU A 51 9.40 -6.95 -0.30
N ILE A 52 8.41 -7.85 -0.46
CA ILE A 52 7.17 -7.86 0.32
C ILE A 52 7.44 -8.05 1.82
N ASP A 53 8.27 -9.03 2.18
CA ASP A 53 8.53 -9.35 3.58
C ASP A 53 9.26 -8.21 4.29
N GLY A 54 10.25 -7.60 3.63
CA GLY A 54 10.95 -6.43 4.17
C GLY A 54 10.03 -5.24 4.37
N PHE A 55 9.16 -4.94 3.38
CA PHE A 55 8.17 -3.88 3.49
C PHE A 55 7.21 -4.10 4.66
N ARG A 56 6.71 -5.33 4.85
CA ARG A 56 5.81 -5.68 5.96
C ARG A 56 6.47 -5.46 7.32
N THR A 57 7.71 -5.91 7.49
CA THR A 57 8.46 -5.69 8.74
C THR A 57 8.62 -4.20 9.03
N SER A 58 9.04 -3.39 8.05
CA SER A 58 9.19 -1.95 8.26
C SER A 58 7.87 -1.24 8.53
N LEU A 59 6.77 -1.64 7.88
CA LEU A 59 5.44 -1.09 8.13
C LEU A 59 4.95 -1.43 9.54
N ASP A 60 5.15 -2.65 10.01
CA ASP A 60 4.77 -3.09 11.35
C ASP A 60 5.55 -2.32 12.44
N GLU A 61 6.85 -2.11 12.24
CA GLU A 61 7.69 -1.28 13.12
C GLU A 61 7.20 0.18 13.17
N ALA A 62 6.93 0.78 12.01
CA ALA A 62 6.40 2.14 11.92
C ALA A 62 5.03 2.27 12.62
N ALA A 63 4.13 1.31 12.40
CA ALA A 63 2.82 1.28 13.05
C ALA A 63 2.93 1.14 14.57
N GLN A 64 3.88 0.32 15.06
CA GLN A 64 4.14 0.20 16.48
C GLN A 64 4.63 1.53 17.07
N ARG A 65 5.52 2.23 16.36
CA ARG A 65 6.02 3.53 16.81
C ARG A 65 4.89 4.56 16.94
N VAL A 66 4.02 4.68 15.94
CA VAL A 66 2.87 5.61 15.97
C VAL A 66 1.96 5.34 17.17
N ARG A 67 1.67 4.06 17.46
CA ARG A 67 0.85 3.70 18.64
C ARG A 67 1.49 4.14 19.96
N THR A 68 2.80 4.01 20.08
CA THR A 68 3.54 4.49 21.26
C THR A 68 3.49 6.01 21.37
N ASP A 69 3.70 6.73 20.27
CA ASP A 69 3.71 8.19 20.27
C ASP A 69 2.33 8.76 20.65
N VAL A 70 1.23 8.16 20.16
CA VAL A 70 -0.15 8.55 20.51
C VAL A 70 -0.48 8.26 21.98
N ALA A 71 0.03 7.18 22.55
CA ALA A 71 -0.22 6.84 23.96
C ALA A 71 0.48 7.80 24.95
N LEU A 72 1.47 8.56 24.48
CA LEU A 72 2.24 9.53 25.28
C LEU A 72 1.76 10.98 25.12
N ALA A 73 0.85 11.24 24.17
CA ALA A 73 0.29 12.56 23.86
C ALA A 73 -1.02 12.80 24.65
#